data_AF-A0A2M8U2H1-F1
#
_entry.id   AF-A0A2M8U2H1-F1
#
_cell.length_a   1.000
_cell.length_b   1.000
_cell.length_c   1.000
_cell.angle_alpha   90.00
_cell.angle_beta   90.00
_cell.angle_gamma   90.00
#
_symmetry.space_group_name_H-M   'P 1'
#
loop_
_entity.id
_entity.type
_entity.pdbx_description
1 polymer ?
#
loop_
_entity_poly.entity_id
_entity_poly.type
_entity_poly.pdbx_seq_one_letter_code
_entity_poly.pdbx_strand_id
1 'polypeptide(L)'
;MAAAADFPPATPAADFAGLIALGLAFTKVVRAETEALRGGERGGFEALTARKLEYFECLKQSLAALEPQRAKASAADRQRWLEVATDCEAALQENAKLIAGEQLHAAAMMDMLRQQMRQRQTSSVGYGRDGRLKPRI
;
A
#
# COMPACT_ATOMS: atom_id res chain seq x y z
N MET A 1 -15.54 7.29 3.53
CA MET A 1 -14.12 6.96 3.32
C MET A 1 -13.39 8.25 3.00
N ALA A 2 -12.18 8.46 3.51
CA ALA A 2 -11.45 9.70 3.27
C ALA A 2 -10.92 9.75 1.83
N ALA A 3 -11.08 10.89 1.17
CA ALA A 3 -10.60 11.15 -0.18
C ALA A 3 -9.24 11.87 -0.15
N ALA A 4 -8.49 11.81 -1.25
CA ALA A 4 -7.22 12.53 -1.37
C ALA A 4 -7.37 14.06 -1.20
N ALA A 5 -8.56 14.61 -1.44
CA ALA A 5 -8.89 16.02 -1.23
C ALA A 5 -9.05 16.40 0.25
N ASP A 6 -9.29 15.43 1.14
CA ASP A 6 -9.37 15.64 2.60
C ASP A 6 -7.98 15.87 3.23
N PHE A 7 -6.93 15.63 2.45
CA PHE A 7 -5.53 15.80 2.85
C PHE A 7 -4.94 16.97 2.07
N PRO A 8 -4.68 18.12 2.71
CA PRO A 8 -4.12 19.28 2.03
C PRO A 8 -2.73 18.98 1.46
N PRO A 9 -2.22 19.82 0.54
CA PRO A 9 -0.84 19.76 0.10
C PRO A 9 0.14 19.75 1.28
N ALA A 10 1.14 18.88 1.19
CA ALA A 10 2.14 18.75 2.23
C ALA A 10 3.09 19.95 2.15
N THR A 11 3.42 20.51 3.31
CA THR A 11 4.38 21.60 3.45
C THR A 11 5.49 21.17 4.40
N PRO A 12 6.77 21.47 4.10
CA PRO A 12 7.87 21.17 5.01
C PRO A 12 7.67 21.79 6.39
N ALA A 13 7.99 21.05 7.44
CA ALA A 13 7.93 21.53 8.80
C ALA A 13 9.12 22.44 9.12
N ALA A 14 8.85 23.55 9.82
CA ALA A 14 9.88 24.50 10.27
C ALA A 14 10.40 24.20 11.69
N ASP A 15 9.70 23.35 12.44
CA ASP A 15 10.00 22.97 13.83
C ASP A 15 9.56 21.53 14.16
N PHE A 16 9.86 21.05 15.37
CA PHE A 16 9.50 19.71 15.82
C PHE A 16 7.99 19.50 15.96
N ALA A 17 7.24 20.54 16.33
CA ALA A 17 5.79 20.45 16.44
C ALA A 17 5.14 20.23 15.06
N GLY A 18 5.60 20.97 14.06
CA GLY A 18 5.23 20.79 12.66
C GLY A 18 5.66 19.43 12.12
N LEU A 19 6.84 18.93 12.49
CA LEU A 19 7.30 17.60 12.08
C LEU A 19 6.39 16.49 12.63
N ILE A 20 6.02 16.59 13.90
CA ILE A 20 5.07 15.66 14.55
C ILE A 20 3.70 15.73 13.85
N ALA A 21 3.19 16.94 13.57
CA ALA A 21 1.92 17.12 12.87
C ALA A 21 1.96 16.54 11.44
N LEU A 22 3.07 16.74 10.73
CA LEU A 22 3.29 16.19 9.39
C LEU A 22 3.34 14.65 9.43
N GLY A 23 3.98 14.06 10.44
CA GLY A 23 4.02 12.62 10.67
C GLY A 23 2.62 12.04 10.91
N LEU A 24 1.84 12.66 11.79
CA LEU A 24 0.44 12.26 12.05
C LEU A 24 -0.44 12.35 10.80
N ALA A 25 -0.27 13.40 9.99
CA ALA A 25 -1.00 13.55 8.74
C ALA A 25 -0.61 12.44 7.75
N PHE A 26 0.67 12.14 7.61
CA PHE A 26 1.14 11.02 6.80
C PHE A 26 0.54 9.68 7.27
N THR A 27 0.54 9.39 8.58
CA THR A 27 -0.10 8.17 9.12
C THR A 27 -1.56 8.06 8.69
N LYS A 28 -2.32 9.17 8.75
CA LYS A 28 -3.73 9.19 8.34
C LYS A 28 -3.90 8.93 6.85
N VAL A 29 -3.03 9.47 6.00
CA VAL A 29 -3.04 9.19 4.56
C VAL A 29 -2.80 7.69 4.30
N VAL A 30 -1.80 7.08 4.97
CA VAL A 30 -1.51 5.64 4.84
C VAL A 30 -2.72 4.79 5.26
N ARG A 31 -3.39 5.15 6.37
CA ARG A 31 -4.60 4.44 6.81
C ARG A 31 -5.74 4.59 5.83
N ALA A 32 -5.99 5.80 5.32
CA ALA A 32 -7.02 6.03 4.29
C ALA A 32 -6.74 5.26 2.99
N GLU A 33 -5.48 5.22 2.54
CA GLU A 33 -5.07 4.41 1.39
C GLU A 33 -5.33 2.92 1.63
N THR A 34 -5.05 2.44 2.85
CA THR A 34 -5.31 1.04 3.25
C THR A 34 -6.80 0.72 3.22
N GLU A 35 -7.65 1.62 3.70
CA GLU A 35 -9.11 1.48 3.62
C GLU A 35 -9.61 1.47 2.18
N ALA A 36 -9.08 2.35 1.32
CA ALA A 36 -9.41 2.35 -0.11
C ALA A 36 -9.04 1.04 -0.78
N LEU A 37 -7.89 0.45 -0.42
CA LEU A 37 -7.48 -0.86 -0.93
C LEU A 37 -8.45 -1.97 -0.47
N ARG A 38 -8.87 -1.98 0.81
CA ARG A 38 -9.87 -2.94 1.32
C ARG A 38 -11.22 -2.79 0.64
N GLY A 39 -11.61 -1.56 0.33
CA GLY A 39 -12.87 -1.26 -0.37
C GLY A 39 -12.85 -1.57 -1.86
N GLY A 40 -11.68 -1.96 -2.43
CA GLY A 40 -11.52 -2.14 -3.87
C GLY A 40 -11.60 -0.83 -4.67
N GLU A 41 -11.45 0.32 -4.01
CA GLU A 41 -11.58 1.64 -4.62
C GLU A 41 -10.30 2.07 -5.32
N ARG A 42 -10.05 1.51 -6.51
CA ARG A 42 -8.82 1.73 -7.27
C ARG A 42 -8.47 3.22 -7.47
N GLY A 43 -9.43 4.04 -7.88
CA GLY A 43 -9.19 5.48 -8.12
C GLY A 43 -8.85 6.24 -6.84
N GLY A 44 -9.51 5.90 -5.73
CA GLY A 44 -9.20 6.45 -4.41
C GLY A 44 -7.82 6.03 -3.92
N PHE A 45 -7.48 4.75 -4.09
CA PHE A 45 -6.17 4.20 -3.77
C PHE A 45 -5.05 4.92 -4.54
N GLU A 46 -5.15 5.04 -5.87
CA GLU A 46 -4.13 5.69 -6.70
C GLU A 46 -3.92 7.17 -6.31
N ALA A 47 -5.01 7.90 -6.04
CA ALA A 47 -4.93 9.30 -5.60
C ALA A 47 -4.29 9.43 -4.20
N LEU A 48 -4.61 8.52 -3.28
CA LEU A 48 -4.04 8.48 -1.93
C LEU A 48 -2.57 8.04 -1.95
N THR A 49 -2.17 7.15 -2.87
CA THR A 49 -0.76 6.79 -3.08
C THR A 49 0.07 8.00 -3.52
N ALA A 50 -0.44 8.80 -4.47
CA ALA A 50 0.23 10.03 -4.89
C ALA A 50 0.36 11.03 -3.73
N ARG A 51 -0.71 11.23 -2.96
CA ARG A 51 -0.71 12.09 -1.77
C ARG A 51 0.28 11.58 -0.70
N LYS A 52 0.33 10.27 -0.46
CA LYS A 52 1.27 9.64 0.48
C LYS A 52 2.72 9.92 0.11
N LEU A 53 3.07 9.82 -1.17
CA LEU A 53 4.42 10.11 -1.67
C LEU A 53 4.80 11.58 -1.43
N GLU A 54 3.87 12.51 -1.67
CA GLU A 54 4.08 13.94 -1.41
C GLU A 54 4.40 14.21 0.07
N TYR A 55 3.60 13.63 0.99
CA TYR A 55 3.85 13.73 2.43
C TYR A 55 5.16 13.07 2.85
N PHE A 56 5.52 11.94 2.25
CA PHE A 56 6.76 11.23 2.55
C PHE A 56 8.00 12.05 2.14
N GLU A 57 7.98 12.67 0.97
CA GLU A 57 9.06 13.55 0.53
C GLU A 57 9.16 14.80 1.42
N CYS A 58 8.02 15.39 1.81
CA CYS A 58 8.03 16.49 2.78
C CYS A 58 8.60 16.07 4.14
N LEU A 59 8.27 14.87 4.63
CA LEU A 59 8.84 14.34 5.87
C LEU A 59 10.36 14.19 5.78
N LYS A 60 10.87 13.64 4.67
CA LYS A 60 12.32 13.52 4.44
C LYS A 60 13.02 14.87 4.44
N GLN A 61 12.45 15.85 3.74
CA GLN A 61 12.99 17.22 3.70
C GLN A 61 12.99 17.87 5.08
N SER A 62 11.87 17.73 5.81
CA SER A 62 11.72 18.31 7.16
C SER A 62 12.69 17.68 8.15
N LEU A 63 12.88 16.36 8.11
CA LEU A 63 13.86 15.65 8.94
C LEU A 63 15.28 16.14 8.66
N ALA A 64 15.66 16.24 7.39
CA ALA A 64 16.99 16.74 7.02
C ALA A 64 17.21 18.19 7.48
N ALA A 65 16.20 19.06 7.36
CA ALA A 65 16.27 20.46 7.78
C ALA A 65 16.35 20.62 9.31
N LEU A 66 15.70 19.73 10.06
CA LEU A 66 15.62 19.79 11.52
C LEU A 66 16.71 18.99 12.24
N GLU A 67 17.48 18.15 11.54
CA GLU A 67 18.58 17.38 12.12
C GLU A 67 19.58 18.24 12.91
N PRO A 68 20.00 19.44 12.44
CA PRO A 68 20.89 20.32 13.22
C PRO A 68 20.27 20.81 14.54
N GLN A 69 18.93 20.82 14.62
CA GLN A 69 18.18 21.27 15.80
C GLN A 69 17.78 20.12 16.71
N ARG A 70 18.08 18.86 16.34
CA ARG A 70 17.70 17.65 17.08
C ARG A 70 18.19 17.64 18.53
N ALA A 71 19.38 18.17 18.79
CA ALA A 71 19.91 18.30 20.14
C ALA A 71 19.09 19.25 21.04
N LYS A 72 18.36 20.20 20.43
CA LYS A 72 17.50 21.18 21.12
C LYS A 72 16.08 20.67 21.36
N ALA A 73 15.71 19.50 20.80
CA ALA A 73 14.38 18.92 21.01
C ALA A 73 14.19 18.53 22.48
N SER A 74 13.03 18.89 23.04
CA SER A 74 12.68 18.50 24.40
C SER A 74 12.58 16.97 24.51
N ALA A 75 12.63 16.43 25.73
CA ALA A 75 12.39 15.00 25.95
C ALA A 75 10.97 14.59 25.51
N ALA A 76 10.00 15.47 25.73
CA ALA A 76 8.61 15.26 25.33
C ALA A 76 8.44 15.22 23.80
N ASP A 77 9.09 16.13 23.07
CA ASP A 77 9.02 16.13 21.59
C ASP A 77 9.66 14.87 21.00
N ARG A 78 10.80 14.44 21.56
CA ARG A 78 11.47 13.20 21.15
C ARG A 78 10.60 11.97 21.38
N GLN A 79 9.98 11.88 22.56
CA GLN A 79 9.07 10.79 22.89
C GLN A 79 7.86 10.76 21.95
N ARG A 80 7.26 11.92 21.71
CA ARG A 80 6.09 12.03 20.84
C ARG A 80 6.43 11.74 19.37
N TRP A 81 7.61 12.14 18.92
CA TRP A 81 8.10 11.77 17.58
C TRP A 81 8.30 10.25 17.44
N LEU A 82 8.83 9.58 18.47
CA LEU A 82 8.97 8.12 18.47
C LEU A 82 7.61 7.43 18.38
N GLU A 83 6.61 7.89 19.15
CA GLU A 83 5.24 7.36 19.08
C GLU A 83 4.65 7.49 17.67
N VAL A 84 4.78 8.67 17.05
CA VAL A 84 4.33 8.90 15.67
C VAL A 84 5.09 8.01 14.68
N ALA A 85 6.40 7.83 14.85
CA ALA A 85 7.18 6.96 13.98
C ALA A 85 6.74 5.48 14.10
N THR A 86 6.48 5.00 15.31
CA THR A 86 5.94 3.65 15.55
C THR A 86 4.56 3.48 14.93
N ASP A 87 3.67 4.47 15.08
CA ASP A 87 2.33 4.43 14.47
C ASP A 87 2.38 4.45 12.93
N CYS A 88 3.30 5.24 12.36
CA CYS A 88 3.59 5.25 10.93
C CYS A 88 4.07 3.89 10.44
N GLU A 89 5.01 3.27 11.15
CA GLU A 89 5.54 1.95 10.81
C GLU A 89 4.43 0.90 10.84
N ALA A 90 3.62 0.87 11.90
CA ALA A 90 2.50 -0.06 12.03
C ALA A 90 1.50 0.09 10.88
N ALA A 91 1.13 1.33 10.52
CA ALA A 91 0.21 1.60 9.41
C ALA A 91 0.79 1.15 8.05
N LEU A 92 2.08 1.39 7.81
CA LEU A 92 2.75 0.94 6.58
C LEU A 92 2.87 -0.58 6.51
N GLN A 93 3.18 -1.25 7.62
CA GLN A 93 3.24 -2.70 7.69
C GLN A 93 1.87 -3.35 7.44
N GLU A 94 0.79 -2.78 7.98
CA GLU A 94 -0.58 -3.22 7.73
C GLU A 94 -0.94 -3.09 6.24
N ASN A 95 -0.65 -1.94 5.63
CA ASN A 95 -0.86 -1.71 4.21
C ASN A 95 -0.07 -2.70 3.34
N ALA A 96 1.21 -2.93 3.67
CA ALA A 96 2.07 -3.86 2.94
C ALA A 96 1.57 -5.31 3.02
N LYS A 97 1.11 -5.76 4.19
CA LYS A 97 0.52 -7.09 4.38
C LYS A 97 -0.73 -7.27 3.52
N LEU A 98 -1.59 -6.26 3.45
CA LEU A 98 -2.80 -6.28 2.62
C LEU A 98 -2.44 -6.38 1.13
N ILE A 99 -1.53 -5.53 0.65
CA ILE A 99 -1.05 -5.58 -0.75
C ILE A 99 -0.48 -6.96 -1.07
N ALA A 100 0.38 -7.51 -0.21
CA ALA A 100 0.96 -8.83 -0.42
C ALA A 100 -0.12 -9.93 -0.49
N GLY A 101 -1.13 -9.87 0.38
CA GLY A 101 -2.27 -10.79 0.36
C GLY A 101 -3.06 -10.72 -0.96
N GLU A 102 -3.39 -9.52 -1.42
CA GLU A 102 -4.12 -9.31 -2.69
C GLU A 102 -3.32 -9.81 -3.90
N GLN A 103 -2.00 -9.58 -3.92
CA GLN A 103 -1.12 -10.09 -4.99
C GLN A 103 -1.06 -11.62 -5.01
N LEU A 104 -0.98 -12.27 -3.84
CA LEU A 104 -1.03 -13.73 -3.72
C LEU A 104 -2.38 -14.28 -4.20
N HIS A 105 -3.49 -13.63 -3.83
CA HIS A 105 -4.82 -14.03 -4.27
C HIS A 105 -4.98 -13.91 -5.79
N ALA A 106 -4.54 -12.79 -6.37
CA ALA A 106 -4.55 -12.57 -7.82
C ALA A 106 -3.69 -13.61 -8.56
N ALA A 107 -2.49 -13.92 -8.06
CA ALA A 107 -1.62 -14.93 -8.64
C ALA A 107 -2.28 -16.32 -8.64
N ALA A 108 -2.88 -16.73 -7.53
CA ALA A 108 -3.59 -18.00 -7.42
C ALA A 108 -4.77 -18.11 -8.40
N MET A 109 -5.56 -17.04 -8.55
CA MET A 109 -6.65 -16.99 -9.53
C MET A 109 -6.14 -17.12 -10.97
N MET A 110 -5.05 -16.42 -11.31
CA MET A 110 -4.45 -16.50 -12.64
C MET A 110 -3.91 -17.90 -12.94
N ASP A 111 -3.32 -18.58 -11.96
CA ASP A 111 -2.84 -19.95 -12.12
C ASP A 111 -3.98 -20.95 -12.30
N MET A 112 -5.09 -20.80 -11.56
CA MET A 112 -6.30 -21.59 -11.77
C MET A 112 -6.86 -21.40 -13.19
N LEU A 113 -6.98 -20.15 -13.67
CA LEU A 113 -7.44 -19.86 -15.02
C LEU A 113 -6.53 -20.48 -16.09
N ARG A 114 -5.21 -20.41 -15.90
CA ARG A 114 -4.22 -21.07 -16.78
C ARG A 114 -4.36 -22.59 -16.77
N GLN A 115 -4.62 -23.19 -15.60
CA GLN A 115 -4.88 -24.64 -15.48
C GLN A 115 -6.16 -25.04 -16.22
N GLN A 116 -7.25 -24.30 -16.07
CA GLN A 116 -8.50 -24.55 -16.79
C GLN A 116 -8.32 -24.46 -18.32
N MET A 117 -7.56 -23.47 -18.80
CA MET A 117 -7.23 -23.36 -20.22
C MET A 117 -6.45 -24.58 -20.72
N ARG A 118 -5.46 -25.06 -19.97
CA ARG A 118 -4.73 -26.29 -20.31
C ARG A 118 -5.64 -27.51 -20.33
N GLN A 119 -6.54 -27.65 -19.36
CA GLN A 119 -7.50 -28.77 -19.30
C GLN A 119 -8.47 -28.79 -20.49
N ARG A 120 -8.92 -27.62 -20.96
CA ARG A 120 -9.76 -27.51 -22.17
C ARG A 120 -9.01 -27.93 -23.44
N GLN A 121 -7.73 -27.62 -23.55
CA GLN A 121 -6.88 -28.07 -24.66
C GLN A 121 -6.58 -29.57 -24.62
N THR A 122 -6.49 -30.17 -23.42
CA THR A 122 -6.30 -31.63 -23.29
C THR A 122 -7.59 -32.42 -23.49
N SER A 123 -8.76 -31.84 -23.22
CA SER A 123 -10.06 -32.50 -23.42
C SER A 123 -10.54 -32.50 -24.89
N SER A 124 -9.93 -31.70 -25.78
CA SER A 124 -10.07 -31.88 -27.23
C SER A 124 -9.20 -33.01 -27.80
N VAL A 125 -8.35 -33.62 -26.98
CA VAL A 125 -7.57 -34.81 -27.36
C VAL A 125 -8.29 -36.06 -26.86
N GLY A 126 -9.24 -36.53 -27.66
CA GLY A 126 -9.64 -37.94 -27.64
C GLY A 126 -11.07 -38.23 -27.19
N TYR A 127 -12.04 -37.90 -28.02
CA TYR A 127 -13.12 -38.84 -28.35
C TYR A 127 -13.47 -38.68 -29.82
N GLY A 128 -13.35 -39.77 -30.60
CA GLY A 128 -14.01 -39.83 -31.90
C GLY A 128 -15.54 -39.74 -31.71
N ARG A 129 -16.28 -39.48 -32.80
CA ARG A 129 -17.75 -39.41 -32.84
C ARG A 129 -18.46 -40.63 -32.21
N ASP A 130 -17.72 -41.71 -31.97
CA ASP A 130 -18.17 -43.00 -31.43
C ASP A 130 -17.71 -43.28 -29.98
N GLY A 131 -17.19 -42.29 -29.25
CA GLY A 131 -16.86 -42.44 -27.83
C GLY A 131 -15.64 -43.33 -27.52
N ARG A 132 -14.76 -43.57 -28.50
CA ARG A 132 -13.48 -44.28 -28.27
C ARG A 132 -12.27 -43.35 -28.30
N LEU A 133 -11.37 -43.52 -27.31
CA LEU A 133 -10.06 -42.88 -27.24
C LEU A 133 -9.17 -43.38 -28.39
N LYS A 134 -8.66 -42.47 -29.23
CA LYS A 134 -7.65 -42.83 -30.24
C LYS A 134 -6.26 -42.91 -29.57
N PRO A 135 -5.52 -44.02 -29.74
CA PRO A 135 -4.15 -44.09 -29.25
C PRO A 135 -3.25 -43.12 -30.02
N ARG A 136 -2.33 -42.46 -29.30
CA ARG A 136 -1.28 -41.60 -29.88
C ARG A 136 -0.27 -42.48 -30.62
N ILE A 137 -0.08 -42.22 -31.92
CA ILE A 137 1.09 -42.64 -32.70
C ILE A 137 2.08 -41.48 -32.68
#